data_AF-A0AAW8EUA2-F1
#
_entry.id   AF-A0AAW8EUA2-F1
#
_cell.length_a   1.000
_cell.length_b   1.000
_cell.length_c   1.000
_cell.angle_alpha   90.00
_cell.angle_beta   90.00
_cell.angle_gamma   90.00
#
_symmetry.space_group_name_H-M   'P 1'
#
loop_
_entity.id
_entity.type
_entity.pdbx_description
1 polymer ?
#
loop_
_entity_poly.entity_id
_entity_poly.type
_entity_poly.pdbx_seq_one_letter_code
_entity_poly.pdbx_strand_id
1 'polypeptide(L)'
;MNLYLVRNPEGVPVWVAFESDEKHLYTYVQNTGKFHLNAGLHEDFYFDHTMRYEPVDQQAAEAAILSGVGRRDERAFVHIIERYRRDLEALSPETVFGHTLNRS
;
A
#
# COMPACT_ATOMS: atom_id res chain seq x y z
N MET A 1 -4.38 4.30 13.95
CA MET A 1 -3.62 4.07 12.72
C MET A 1 -2.82 2.78 12.80
N ASN A 2 -2.87 1.93 11.78
CA ASN A 2 -2.14 0.66 11.72
C ASN A 2 -1.44 0.46 10.36
N LEU A 3 -0.33 -0.27 10.36
CA LEU A 3 0.38 -0.68 9.15
C LEU A 3 0.34 -2.19 9.01
N TYR A 4 0.20 -2.65 7.77
CA TYR A 4 0.15 -4.07 7.44
C TYR A 4 1.03 -4.40 6.23
N LEU A 5 1.72 -5.53 6.31
CA LEU A 5 2.21 -6.23 5.14
C LEU A 5 1.11 -7.17 4.66
N VAL A 6 0.60 -6.91 3.46
CA VAL A 6 -0.48 -7.71 2.86
C VAL A 6 0.12 -8.77 1.96
N ARG A 7 -0.31 -10.01 2.18
CA ARG A 7 0.10 -11.17 1.40
C ARG A 7 -1.10 -11.78 0.68
N ASN A 8 -0.90 -12.17 -0.57
CA ASN A 8 -1.92 -12.93 -1.30
C ASN A 8 -2.09 -14.34 -0.68
N PRO A 9 -3.08 -15.14 -1.13
CA PRO A 9 -3.28 -16.50 -0.62
C PRO A 9 -2.06 -17.45 -0.76
N GLU A 10 -1.16 -17.15 -1.69
CA GLU A 10 0.09 -17.89 -1.91
C GLU A 10 1.23 -17.44 -0.96
N GLY A 11 0.98 -16.45 -0.10
CA GLY A 11 1.93 -15.92 0.87
C GLY A 11 2.88 -14.84 0.33
N VAL A 12 2.75 -14.46 -0.94
CA VAL A 12 3.58 -13.45 -1.60
C VAL A 12 3.17 -12.05 -1.12
N PRO A 13 4.11 -11.21 -0.64
CA PRO A 13 3.81 -9.84 -0.25
C PRO A 13 3.46 -9.01 -1.49
N VAL A 14 2.28 -8.39 -1.47
CA VAL A 14 1.75 -7.63 -2.61
C VAL A 14 1.57 -6.15 -2.30
N TRP A 15 1.29 -5.79 -1.04
CA TRP A 15 1.07 -4.41 -0.63
C TRP A 15 1.64 -4.14 0.77
N VAL A 16 2.05 -2.89 0.97
CA VAL A 16 2.08 -2.28 2.30
C VAL A 16 0.81 -1.44 2.43
N ALA A 17 0.01 -1.73 3.44
CA ALA A 17 -1.26 -1.07 3.69
C ALA A 17 -1.22 -0.21 4.96
N PHE A 18 -1.97 0.87 4.93
CA PHE A 18 -2.16 1.81 6.02
C PHE A 18 -3.66 1.95 6.31
N GLU A 19 -4.08 1.62 7.53
CA GLU A 19 -5.44 1.86 8.03
C GLU A 19 -5.44 3.18 8.81
N SER A 20 -6.18 4.18 8.31
CA SER A 20 -6.36 5.46 8.99
C SER A 20 -7.30 5.33 10.20
N ASP A 21 -7.39 6.37 11.01
CA ASP A 21 -8.31 6.39 12.17
C ASP A 21 -9.79 6.33 11.75
N GLU A 22 -10.10 6.77 10.53
CA GLU A 22 -11.43 6.67 9.91
C GLU A 22 -11.70 5.31 9.27
N LYS A 23 -10.85 4.31 9.50
CA LYS A 23 -10.97 2.95 8.94
C LYS A 23 -10.80 2.88 7.42
N HIS A 24 -10.25 3.92 6.79
CA HIS A 24 -9.89 3.89 5.37
C HIS A 24 -8.58 3.11 5.16
N LEU A 25 -8.57 2.21 4.17
CA LEU A 25 -7.39 1.42 3.81
C LEU A 25 -6.71 2.01 2.58
N TYR A 26 -5.46 2.41 2.76
CA TYR A 26 -4.59 2.88 1.69
C TYR A 26 -3.51 1.86 1.39
N THR A 27 -3.08 1.75 0.13
CA THR A 27 -1.95 0.90 -0.28
C THR A 27 -0.85 1.72 -0.91
N TYR A 28 0.40 1.42 -0.56
CA TYR A 28 1.55 2.03 -1.21
C TYR A 28 1.70 1.51 -2.64
N VAL A 29 1.63 2.40 -3.62
CA VAL A 29 1.87 2.10 -5.04
C VAL A 29 3.25 2.61 -5.42
N GLN A 30 4.21 1.70 -5.60
CA GLN A 30 5.60 2.09 -5.79
C GLN A 30 5.82 2.90 -7.07
N ASN A 31 4.99 2.70 -8.10
CA ASN A 31 5.06 3.45 -9.36
C ASN A 31 4.76 4.96 -9.20
N THR A 32 4.06 5.36 -8.14
CA THR A 32 3.73 6.77 -7.84
C THR A 32 4.48 7.30 -6.61
N GLY A 33 4.98 6.41 -5.76
CA GLY A 33 5.65 6.76 -4.52
C GLY A 33 4.68 7.17 -3.40
N LYS A 34 3.39 6.89 -3.54
CA LYS A 34 2.33 7.36 -2.64
C LYS A 34 1.40 6.22 -2.20
N PHE A 35 0.67 6.49 -1.11
CA PHE A 35 -0.43 5.67 -0.62
C PHE A 35 -1.75 6.10 -1.25
N HIS A 36 -2.45 5.15 -1.87
CA HIS A 36 -3.73 5.39 -2.55
C HIS A 36 -4.86 4.64 -1.87
N LEU A 37 -6.03 5.26 -1.76
CA LEU A 37 -7.21 4.61 -1.20
C LEU A 37 -7.54 3.35 -2.00
N ASN A 38 -7.78 2.24 -1.31
CA ASN A 38 -8.00 0.94 -1.92
C ASN A 38 -9.29 0.31 -1.37
N ALA A 39 -10.41 0.62 -2.02
CA ALA A 39 -11.72 0.12 -1.63
C ALA A 39 -11.82 -1.42 -1.67
N GLY A 40 -11.17 -2.07 -2.65
CA GLY A 40 -11.15 -3.53 -2.72
C GLY A 40 -10.37 -4.16 -1.55
N LEU A 41 -9.29 -3.52 -1.10
CA LEU A 41 -8.57 -3.98 0.09
C LEU A 41 -9.35 -3.71 1.38
N HIS A 42 -10.09 -2.60 1.45
CA HIS A 42 -11.00 -2.34 2.56
C HIS A 42 -12.07 -3.43 2.68
N GLU A 43 -12.72 -3.78 1.56
CA GLU A 43 -13.73 -4.85 1.50
C GLU A 43 -13.14 -6.20 1.95
N ASP A 44 -11.97 -6.56 1.44
CA ASP A 44 -11.29 -7.79 1.83
C ASP A 44 -10.87 -7.80 3.31
N PHE A 45 -10.41 -6.67 3.84
CA PHE A 45 -9.95 -6.57 5.23
C PHE A 45 -11.07 -6.80 6.25
N TYR A 46 -12.27 -6.23 6.01
CA TYR A 46 -13.38 -6.29 6.97
C TYR A 46 -14.39 -7.40 6.69
N PHE A 47 -14.44 -7.96 5.47
CA PHE A 47 -15.49 -8.89 5.08
C PHE A 47 -14.95 -10.17 4.45
N ASP A 48 -14.26 -10.09 3.30
CA ASP A 48 -13.96 -11.30 2.51
C ASP A 48 -12.83 -12.14 3.09
N HIS A 49 -11.88 -11.50 3.78
CA HIS A 49 -10.74 -12.12 4.45
C HIS A 49 -9.94 -13.10 3.57
N THR A 50 -9.79 -12.79 2.28
CA THR A 50 -9.04 -13.65 1.33
C THR A 50 -7.54 -13.41 1.41
N MET A 51 -7.10 -12.18 1.68
CA MET A 51 -5.69 -11.87 1.90
C MET A 51 -5.28 -12.03 3.36
N ARG A 52 -3.98 -12.19 3.58
CA ARG A 52 -3.41 -12.17 4.92
C ARG A 52 -2.84 -10.79 5.23
N TYR A 53 -3.23 -10.24 6.38
CA TYR A 53 -2.78 -8.95 6.88
C TYR A 53 -1.89 -9.16 8.10
N GLU A 54 -0.59 -8.95 7.90
CA GLU A 54 0.41 -9.07 8.96
C GLU A 54 0.68 -7.67 9.52
N PRO A 55 0.34 -7.38 10.80
CA PRO A 55 0.67 -6.11 11.41
C PRO A 55 2.19 -5.91 11.42
N VAL A 56 2.63 -4.73 11.00
CA VAL A 56 4.05 -4.37 10.97
C VAL A 56 4.26 -3.01 11.63
N ASP A 57 5.46 -2.78 12.14
CA ASP A 57 5.88 -1.44 12.49
C ASP A 57 6.29 -0.64 11.25
N GLN A 58 6.59 0.64 11.47
CA GLN A 58 7.03 1.55 10.43
C GLN A 58 8.32 1.09 9.75
N GLN A 59 9.31 0.61 10.51
CA GLN A 59 10.59 0.17 9.95
C GLN A 59 10.42 -1.01 8.99
N ALA A 60 9.61 -2.00 9.35
CA ALA A 60 9.33 -3.16 8.52
C ALA A 60 8.50 -2.78 7.27
N ALA A 61 7.55 -1.85 7.40
CA ALA A 61 6.80 -1.32 6.27
C ALA A 61 7.70 -0.59 5.25
N GLU A 62 8.61 0.27 5.73
CA GLU A 62 9.59 0.97 4.90
C GLU A 62 10.52 -0.02 4.18
N ALA A 63 11.05 -1.01 4.91
CA ALA A 63 11.91 -2.05 4.34
C ALA A 63 11.20 -2.83 3.22
N ALA A 64 9.93 -3.19 3.40
CA ALA A 64 9.13 -3.87 2.38
C ALA A 64 8.88 -2.99 1.14
N ILE A 65 8.61 -1.69 1.33
CA ILE A 65 8.48 -0.74 0.23
C ILE A 65 9.80 -0.65 -0.55
N LEU A 66 10.92 -0.48 0.16
CA LEU A 66 12.24 -0.37 -0.45
C LEU A 66 12.65 -1.66 -1.19
N SER A 67 12.19 -2.83 -0.73
CA SER A 67 12.41 -4.12 -1.40
C SER A 67 11.54 -4.34 -2.63
N GLY A 68 10.58 -3.45 -2.92
CA GLY A 68 9.78 -3.50 -4.15
C GLY A 68 8.31 -3.88 -3.98
N VAL A 69 7.82 -4.04 -2.75
CA VAL A 69 6.40 -4.32 -2.50
C VAL A 69 5.54 -3.15 -3.00
N GLY A 70 4.41 -3.47 -3.64
CA GLY A 70 3.51 -2.49 -4.24
C GLY A 70 3.93 -1.98 -5.62
N ARG A 71 4.98 -2.54 -6.23
CA ARG A 71 5.31 -2.30 -7.64
C ARG A 71 4.39 -3.07 -8.57
N ARG A 72 3.88 -2.41 -9.59
CA ARG A 72 3.09 -3.03 -10.66
C ARG A 72 3.84 -2.93 -12.00
N ASP A 73 3.65 -3.95 -12.83
CA ASP A 73 4.15 -3.94 -14.21
C ASP A 73 3.39 -2.87 -15.01
N GLU A 74 4.12 -1.87 -15.50
CA GLU A 74 3.53 -0.74 -16.22
C GLU A 74 2.91 -1.15 -17.56
N ARG A 75 3.39 -2.23 -18.17
CA ARG A 75 2.86 -2.70 -19.45
C ARG A 75 1.51 -3.37 -19.26
N ALA A 76 1.37 -4.18 -18.21
CA ALA A 76 0.13 -4.90 -17.92
C ALA A 76 -0.94 -4.00 -17.26
N PHE A 77 -0.53 -2.97 -16.53
CA PHE A 77 -1.44 -2.17 -15.69
C PHE A 77 -1.46 -0.67 -16.05
N VAL A 78 -1.11 -0.30 -17.29
CA VAL A 78 -0.97 1.10 -17.72
C VAL A 78 -2.16 1.99 -17.33
N HIS A 79 -3.39 1.54 -17.57
CA HIS A 79 -4.60 2.32 -17.27
C HIS A 79 -4.80 2.55 -15.77
N ILE A 80 -4.44 1.57 -14.93
CA ILE A 80 -4.57 1.66 -13.48
C ILE A 80 -3.48 2.58 -12.92
N ILE A 81 -2.25 2.48 -13.42
CA ILE A 81 -1.14 3.34 -12.99
C ILE A 81 -1.40 4.79 -13.37
N GLU A 82 -1.93 5.05 -14.57
CA GLU A 82 -2.33 6.40 -14.96
C GLU A 82 -3.45 6.96 -14.08
N ARG A 83 -4.38 6.12 -13.62
CA ARG A 83 -5.38 6.52 -12.64
C ARG A 83 -4.72 6.93 -11.31
N TYR A 84 -3.78 6.14 -10.79
CA TYR A 84 -3.05 6.50 -9.57
C TYR A 84 -2.21 7.77 -9.73
N ARG A 85 -1.58 7.99 -10.88
CA ARG A 85 -0.82 9.22 -11.15
C ARG A 85 -1.70 10.49 -11.12
N ARG A 86 -3.00 10.36 -11.40
CA ARG A 86 -3.98 11.46 -11.37
C ARG A 86 -4.73 11.58 -10.05
N ASP A 87 -4.47 10.70 -9.10
CA ASP A 87 -5.11 10.71 -7.79
C ASP A 87 -4.53 11.85 -6.93
N LEU A 88 -5.35 12.87 -6.69
CA LEU A 88 -4.98 14.05 -5.91
C LEU A 88 -5.13 13.82 -4.40
N GLU A 89 -5.89 12.80 -3.99
CA GLU A 89 -6.14 12.45 -2.59
C GLU A 89 -5.11 11.45 -2.04
N ALA A 90 -4.10 11.10 -2.85
CA ALA A 90 -3.05 10.18 -2.47
C ALA A 90 -2.17 10.75 -1.34
N LEU A 91 -1.96 9.95 -0.30
CA LEU A 91 -1.14 10.33 0.85
C LEU A 91 0.34 10.09 0.54
N SER A 92 1.18 11.02 0.95
CA SER A 92 2.63 10.87 0.82
C SER A 92 3.19 10.02 1.97
N PRO A 93 4.39 9.42 1.82
CA PRO A 93 5.06 8.73 2.92
C PRO A 93 5.25 9.64 4.14
N GLU A 94 5.49 10.94 3.95
CA GLU A 94 5.63 11.90 5.05
C GLU A 94 4.35 12.01 5.87
N THR A 95 3.18 11.98 5.23
CA THR A 95 1.89 11.99 5.92
C THR A 95 1.67 10.72 6.74
N VAL A 96 2.15 9.57 6.28
CA VAL A 96 1.92 8.26 6.92
C VAL A 96 2.99 7.90 7.95
N PHE A 97 4.25 8.21 7.66
CA PHE A 97 5.46 7.82 8.41
C PHE A 97 6.13 9.00 9.13
N GLY A 98 5.66 10.22 8.91
CA GLY A 98 6.28 11.44 9.45
C GLY A 98 7.57 11.88 8.74
N HIS A 99 8.02 11.14 7.72
CA HIS A 99 9.23 11.48 6.94
C HIS A 99 9.23 10.87 5.53
N THR A 100 10.15 11.32 4.68
CA THR A 100 10.31 10.84 3.30
C THR A 100 11.04 9.49 3.26
N LEU A 101 10.59 8.59 2.39
CA LEU A 101 11.33 7.36 2.10
C LEU A 101 12.63 7.67 1.35
N ASN A 102 13.78 7.41 1.98
CA ASN A 102 15.07 7.49 1.31
C ASN A 102 15.45 6.16 0.68
N ARG A 103 15.59 6.12 -0.64
CA ARG A 103 16.24 4.99 -1.33
C ARG A 103 17.75 5.23 -1.23
N SER A 104 18.43 4.46 -0.38
CA SER A 104 19.89 4.43 -0.31
C SER A 104 20.48 3.87 -1.61
#